data_AF-A0A1H3LXQ2-F1
#
_entry.id   AF-A0A1H3LXQ2-F1
#
_cell.length_a   1.000
_cell.length_b   1.000
_cell.length_c   1.000
_cell.angle_alpha   90.00
_cell.angle_beta   90.00
_cell.angle_gamma   90.00
#
_symmetry.space_group_name_H-M   'P 1'
#
loop_
_entity.id
_entity.type
_entity.pdbx_description
1 polymer ?
#
loop_
_entity_poly.entity_id
_entity_poly.type
_entity_poly.pdbx_seq_one_letter_code
_entity_poly.pdbx_strand_id
1 'polypeptide(L)'
;MTAASDPTQSEAYLALQEELSTAQEQVSASEAEAQRAAADKRRVETAAAQRDSELDQRERNVAAREQAVSAVEQQIAANSIGQGTWTVGRDIEPGTYRTREAVVGDCYWAILASGTNGGDIIENDIPSGGFPTVTLSAGQDFENNGCGTFVKQ
;
A
#
# COMPACT_ATOMS: atom_id res chain seq x y z
N MET A 1 55.35 -74.63 -29.97
CA MET A 1 54.29 -74.19 -29.03
C MET A 1 54.28 -72.67 -29.07
N THR A 2 53.43 -72.07 -29.91
CA THR A 2 53.17 -70.63 -29.88
C THR A 2 52.38 -70.35 -28.62
N ALA A 3 53.01 -69.74 -27.62
CA ALA A 3 52.31 -69.19 -26.47
C ALA A 3 51.28 -68.21 -27.01
N ALA A 4 49.99 -68.46 -26.76
CA ALA A 4 48.95 -67.49 -27.07
C ALA A 4 49.26 -66.25 -26.23
N SER A 5 49.58 -65.14 -26.89
CA SER A 5 49.75 -63.85 -26.24
C SER A 5 48.46 -63.49 -25.52
N ASP A 6 48.56 -63.11 -24.25
CA ASP A 6 47.41 -62.64 -23.47
C ASP A 6 46.84 -61.38 -24.14
N PRO A 7 45.61 -61.42 -24.66
CA PRO A 7 45.03 -60.28 -25.37
C PRO A 7 44.88 -59.05 -24.47
N THR A 8 44.86 -59.22 -23.14
CA THR A 8 44.78 -58.11 -22.17
C THR A 8 46.10 -57.36 -21.99
N GLN A 9 47.20 -57.90 -22.50
CA GLN A 9 48.51 -57.24 -22.53
C GLN A 9 48.78 -56.55 -23.88
N SER A 10 47.84 -56.61 -24.83
CA SER A 10 47.99 -55.89 -26.09
C SER A 10 47.87 -54.38 -25.91
N GLU A 11 48.63 -53.61 -26.68
CA GLU A 11 48.59 -52.14 -26.66
C GLU A 11 47.16 -51.60 -26.89
N ALA A 12 46.41 -52.24 -27.80
CA ALA A 12 45.03 -51.87 -28.09
C ALA A 12 44.09 -52.07 -26.88
N TYR A 13 44.28 -53.12 -26.09
CA TYR A 13 43.48 -53.37 -24.90
C TYR A 13 43.79 -52.36 -23.79
N LEU A 14 45.07 -52.04 -23.58
CA LEU A 14 45.49 -51.04 -22.58
C LEU A 14 45.00 -49.64 -22.94
N ALA A 15 45.11 -49.24 -24.21
CA ALA A 15 44.56 -47.96 -24.70
C ALA A 15 43.04 -47.87 -24.47
N LEU A 16 42.31 -48.95 -24.75
CA LEU A 16 40.86 -49.00 -24.49
C LEU A 16 40.53 -48.91 -22.99
N GLN A 17 41.35 -49.48 -22.10
CA GLN A 17 41.16 -49.34 -20.66
C GLN A 17 41.37 -47.90 -20.19
N GLU A 18 42.37 -47.20 -20.71
CA GLU A 18 42.63 -45.78 -20.41
C GLU A 18 41.52 -44.86 -20.95
N GLU A 19 41.02 -45.14 -22.16
CA GLU A 19 39.85 -44.45 -22.70
C GLU A 19 38.61 -44.69 -21.85
N LEU A 20 38.38 -45.94 -21.40
CA LEU A 20 37.25 -46.28 -20.53
C LEU A 20 37.34 -45.57 -19.18
N SER A 21 38.51 -45.55 -18.53
CA SER A 21 38.68 -44.85 -17.25
C SER A 21 38.46 -43.35 -17.41
N THR A 22 39.02 -42.75 -18.47
CA THR A 22 38.82 -41.34 -18.79
C THR A 22 37.34 -41.03 -19.05
N ALA A 23 36.65 -41.87 -19.81
CA ALA A 23 35.22 -41.71 -20.08
C ALA A 23 34.38 -41.85 -18.80
N GLN A 24 34.72 -42.80 -17.91
CA GLN A 24 34.06 -42.97 -16.62
C GLN A 24 34.24 -41.74 -15.72
N GLU A 25 35.45 -41.18 -15.65
CA GLU A 25 35.72 -39.95 -14.91
C GLU A 25 34.93 -38.77 -15.47
N GLN A 26 34.91 -38.59 -16.79
CA GLN A 26 34.12 -37.54 -17.47
C GLN A 26 32.62 -37.68 -17.19
N VAL A 27 32.08 -38.90 -17.26
CA VAL A 27 30.68 -39.18 -16.91
C VAL A 27 30.41 -38.76 -15.46
N SER A 28 31.26 -39.19 -14.52
CA SER A 28 31.09 -38.84 -13.10
C SER A 28 31.13 -37.32 -12.84
N ALA A 29 32.01 -36.59 -13.54
CA ALA A 29 32.10 -35.15 -13.46
C ALA A 29 30.85 -34.46 -14.02
N SER A 30 30.34 -34.94 -15.17
CA SER A 30 29.12 -34.42 -15.78
C SER A 30 27.88 -34.67 -14.93
N GLU A 31 27.79 -35.84 -14.27
CA GLU A 31 26.71 -36.16 -13.34
C GLU A 31 26.77 -35.24 -12.11
N ALA A 32 27.95 -35.00 -11.56
CA ALA A 32 28.14 -34.09 -10.44
C ALA A 32 27.76 -32.64 -10.79
N GLU A 33 28.11 -32.17 -11.99
CA GLU A 33 27.71 -30.86 -12.50
C GLU A 33 26.19 -30.77 -12.68
N ALA A 34 25.56 -31.78 -13.31
CA ALA A 34 24.12 -31.83 -13.50
C ALA A 34 23.36 -31.83 -12.16
N GLN A 35 23.86 -32.55 -11.16
CA GLN A 35 23.30 -32.55 -9.81
C GLN A 35 23.41 -31.18 -9.13
N ARG A 36 24.55 -30.48 -9.28
CA ARG A 36 24.74 -29.11 -8.77
C ARG A 36 23.79 -28.13 -9.45
N ALA A 37 23.72 -28.16 -10.77
CA ALA A 37 22.81 -27.32 -11.55
C ALA A 37 21.33 -27.57 -11.16
N ALA A 38 20.94 -28.83 -10.95
CA ALA A 38 19.60 -29.17 -10.48
C ALA A 38 19.32 -28.66 -9.06
N ALA A 39 20.30 -28.72 -8.16
CA ALA A 39 20.17 -28.19 -6.81
C ALA A 39 20.05 -26.65 -6.82
N ASP A 40 20.85 -25.97 -7.64
CA ASP A 40 20.80 -24.51 -7.78
C ASP A 40 19.47 -24.04 -8.39
N LYS A 41 18.99 -24.74 -9.42
CA LYS A 41 17.66 -24.50 -10.00
C LYS A 41 16.57 -24.59 -8.93
N ARG A 42 16.56 -25.67 -8.13
CA ARG A 42 15.57 -25.85 -7.05
C ARG A 42 15.67 -24.76 -5.99
N ARG A 43 16.88 -24.33 -5.62
CA ARG A 43 17.09 -23.21 -4.68
C ARG A 43 16.48 -21.92 -5.23
N VAL A 44 16.74 -21.61 -6.50
CA VAL A 44 16.20 -20.41 -7.16
C VAL A 44 14.68 -20.46 -7.27
N GLU A 45 14.11 -21.60 -7.68
CA GLU A 45 12.66 -21.79 -7.76
C GLU A 45 11.98 -21.61 -6.39
N THR A 46 12.58 -22.16 -5.34
CA THR A 46 12.07 -22.00 -3.96
C THR A 46 12.15 -20.54 -3.50
N ALA A 47 13.27 -19.86 -3.77
CA ALA A 47 13.45 -18.45 -3.44
C ALA A 47 12.50 -17.53 -4.24
N ALA A 48 12.20 -17.88 -5.49
CA ALA A 48 11.21 -17.18 -6.29
C ALA A 48 9.80 -17.34 -5.71
N ALA A 49 9.37 -18.56 -5.40
CA ALA A 49 8.07 -18.82 -4.79
C ALA A 49 7.90 -18.12 -3.42
N GLN A 50 8.97 -18.05 -2.62
CA GLN A 50 8.96 -17.29 -1.36
C GLN A 50 8.76 -15.79 -1.59
N ARG A 51 9.48 -15.21 -2.56
CA ARG A 51 9.32 -13.79 -2.90
C ARG A 51 7.93 -13.49 -3.45
N ASP A 52 7.37 -14.35 -4.29
CA ASP A 52 6.01 -14.19 -4.82
C ASP A 52 4.99 -14.17 -3.69
N SER A 53 5.08 -15.12 -2.75
CA SER A 53 4.22 -15.13 -1.56
C SER A 53 4.41 -13.90 -0.66
N GLU A 54 5.63 -13.36 -0.57
CA GLU A 54 5.90 -12.15 0.19
C GLU A 54 5.31 -10.91 -0.48
N LEU A 55 5.43 -10.81 -1.81
CA LEU A 55 4.84 -9.74 -2.60
C LEU A 55 3.32 -9.75 -2.48
N ASP A 56 2.69 -10.91 -2.64
CA ASP A 56 1.24 -11.09 -2.43
C ASP A 56 0.80 -10.59 -1.05
N GLN A 57 1.59 -10.88 -0.01
CA GLN A 57 1.28 -10.42 1.35
C GLN A 57 1.45 -8.91 1.49
N ARG A 58 2.50 -8.34 0.89
CA ARG A 58 2.73 -6.89 0.89
C ARG A 58 1.62 -6.15 0.15
N GLU A 59 1.17 -6.65 -0.99
CA GLU A 59 0.05 -6.08 -1.75
C GLU A 59 -1.23 -6.07 -0.93
N ARG A 60 -1.59 -7.18 -0.27
CA ARG A 60 -2.74 -7.24 0.65
C ARG A 60 -2.62 -6.23 1.78
N ASN A 61 -1.43 -6.10 2.37
CA ASN A 61 -1.20 -5.16 3.46
C ASN A 61 -1.30 -3.70 3.00
N VAL A 62 -0.82 -3.37 1.80
CA VAL A 62 -0.95 -2.04 1.20
C VAL A 62 -2.41 -1.73 0.92
N ALA A 63 -3.14 -2.63 0.27
CA ALA A 63 -4.57 -2.45 -0.01
C ALA A 63 -5.39 -2.21 1.28
N ALA A 64 -5.11 -2.96 2.35
CA ALA A 64 -5.79 -2.75 3.64
C ALA A 64 -5.48 -1.37 4.25
N ARG A 65 -4.24 -0.90 4.13
CA ARG A 65 -3.83 0.43 4.61
C ARG A 65 -4.47 1.54 3.80
N GLU A 66 -4.54 1.40 2.48
CA GLU A 66 -5.19 2.37 1.60
C GLU A 66 -6.68 2.50 1.92
N GLN A 67 -7.37 1.38 2.15
CA GLN A 67 -8.78 1.39 2.59
C GLN A 67 -8.94 2.10 3.95
N ALA A 68 -8.06 1.81 4.90
CA ALA A 68 -8.10 2.45 6.22
C ALA A 68 -7.83 3.97 6.12
N VAL A 69 -6.86 4.39 5.30
CA VAL A 69 -6.58 5.81 5.05
C VAL A 69 -7.79 6.50 4.40
N SER A 70 -8.38 5.89 3.38
CA SER A 70 -9.58 6.45 2.72
C SER A 70 -10.75 6.62 3.69
N ALA A 71 -10.99 5.65 4.57
CA ALA A 71 -12.03 5.76 5.60
C ALA A 71 -11.75 6.91 6.58
N VAL A 72 -10.50 7.08 7.00
CA VAL A 72 -10.09 8.20 7.87
C VAL A 72 -10.22 9.55 7.14
N GLU A 73 -9.84 9.64 5.87
CA GLU A 73 -10.00 10.85 5.06
C GLU A 73 -11.46 11.25 4.91
N GLN A 74 -12.34 10.28 4.65
CA GLN A 74 -13.80 10.52 4.58
C GLN A 74 -14.34 11.02 5.93
N GLN A 75 -13.90 10.42 7.04
CA GLN A 75 -14.30 10.88 8.36
C GLN A 75 -13.80 12.29 8.67
N ILE A 76 -12.56 12.63 8.27
CA ILE A 76 -12.01 13.98 8.44
C ILE A 76 -12.81 14.98 7.61
N ALA A 77 -13.13 14.64 6.36
CA ALA A 77 -13.92 15.50 5.47
C ALA A 77 -15.32 15.76 6.02
N ALA A 78 -16.01 14.73 6.51
CA ALA A 78 -17.36 14.87 7.08
C ALA A 78 -17.37 15.69 8.39
N ASN A 79 -16.23 15.77 9.09
CA ASN A 79 -16.10 16.42 10.40
C ASN A 79 -15.23 17.69 10.38
N SER A 80 -14.83 18.18 9.20
CA SER A 80 -14.05 19.40 9.04
C SER A 80 -14.70 20.32 8.02
N ILE A 81 -14.89 21.57 8.38
CA ILE A 81 -15.52 22.59 7.56
C ILE A 81 -14.49 23.65 7.21
N GLY A 82 -14.10 23.71 5.94
CA GLY A 82 -13.25 24.76 5.40
C GLY A 82 -14.05 25.99 4.98
N GLN A 83 -13.40 26.89 4.24
CA GLN A 83 -14.08 28.04 3.63
C GLN A 83 -15.15 27.57 2.62
N GLY A 84 -16.28 28.27 2.57
CA GLY A 84 -17.38 28.00 1.64
C GLY A 84 -18.70 27.71 2.35
N THR A 85 -19.70 27.26 1.57
CA THR A 85 -21.02 26.87 2.05
C THR A 85 -21.18 25.35 2.04
N TRP A 86 -21.71 24.81 3.12
CA TRP A 86 -21.78 23.36 3.38
C TRP A 86 -23.19 22.98 3.82
N THR A 87 -23.78 21.96 3.23
CA THR A 87 -25.09 21.45 3.66
C THR A 87 -24.92 20.39 4.76
N VAL A 88 -25.47 20.66 5.94
CA VAL A 88 -25.39 19.79 7.12
C VAL A 88 -26.27 18.55 6.94
N GLY A 89 -25.67 17.38 7.11
CA GLY A 89 -26.27 16.07 6.81
C GLY A 89 -26.06 15.60 5.37
N ARG A 90 -25.42 16.40 4.50
CA ARG A 90 -25.00 15.99 3.15
C ARG A 90 -23.49 16.07 2.97
N ASP A 91 -22.93 17.25 3.18
CA ASP A 91 -21.51 17.53 2.94
C ASP A 91 -20.69 17.31 4.24
N ILE A 92 -21.31 17.58 5.39
CA ILE A 92 -20.74 17.47 6.74
C ILE A 92 -21.76 16.87 7.71
N GLU A 93 -21.31 16.25 8.80
CA GLU A 93 -22.23 15.70 9.80
C GLU A 93 -22.89 16.79 10.68
N PRO A 94 -24.09 16.56 11.21
CA PRO A 94 -24.63 17.41 12.27
C PRO A 94 -23.79 17.28 13.56
N GLY A 95 -23.70 18.36 14.33
CA GLY A 95 -22.98 18.39 15.60
C GLY A 95 -22.43 19.76 15.97
N THR A 96 -21.64 19.79 17.03
CA THR A 96 -20.96 21.02 17.50
C THR A 96 -19.57 21.08 16.90
N TYR A 97 -19.24 22.22 16.31
CA TYR A 97 -17.96 22.47 15.66
C TYR A 97 -17.26 23.65 16.32
N ARG A 98 -15.93 23.60 16.39
CA ARG A 98 -15.08 24.69 16.89
C ARG A 98 -13.94 24.94 15.92
N THR A 99 -13.53 26.18 15.74
CA THR A 99 -12.34 26.46 14.91
C THR A 99 -11.13 25.71 15.46
N ARG A 100 -10.33 25.10 14.57
CA ARG A 100 -9.12 24.34 14.93
C ARG A 100 -8.05 25.25 15.52
N GLU A 101 -7.93 26.42 14.92
CA GLU A 101 -6.99 27.46 15.30
C GLU A 101 -7.76 28.68 15.83
N ALA A 102 -7.06 29.52 16.60
CA ALA A 102 -7.64 30.78 17.02
C ALA A 102 -7.83 31.67 15.79
N VAL A 103 -9.01 32.24 15.65
CA VAL A 103 -9.28 33.29 14.66
C VAL A 103 -8.41 34.50 15.00
N VAL A 104 -7.81 35.10 13.97
CA VAL A 104 -7.00 36.32 14.08
C VAL A 104 -7.55 37.33 13.08
N GLY A 105 -8.14 38.42 13.59
CA GLY A 105 -8.89 39.37 12.77
C GLY A 105 -10.35 38.95 12.59
N ASP A 106 -11.08 39.71 11.78
CA ASP A 106 -12.51 39.48 11.57
C ASP A 106 -12.73 38.36 10.57
N CYS A 107 -13.62 37.43 10.91
CA CYS A 107 -14.15 36.42 10.00
C CYS A 107 -15.67 36.43 10.05
N TYR A 108 -16.34 35.73 9.14
CA TYR A 108 -17.80 35.62 9.13
C TYR A 108 -18.23 34.16 9.04
N TRP A 109 -19.26 33.80 9.79
CA TRP A 109 -19.98 32.54 9.60
C TRP A 109 -21.48 32.76 9.70
N ALA A 110 -22.25 31.90 9.02
CA ALA A 110 -23.70 31.91 9.10
C ALA A 110 -24.28 30.49 9.05
N ILE A 111 -25.34 30.28 9.82
CA ILE A 111 -26.27 29.16 9.72
C ILE A 111 -27.48 29.67 8.96
N LEU A 112 -27.84 28.96 7.89
CA LEU A 112 -28.84 29.36 6.92
C LEU A 112 -29.94 28.28 6.82
N ALA A 113 -31.16 28.69 6.50
CA ALA A 113 -32.19 27.74 6.08
C ALA A 113 -31.81 27.17 4.71
N SER A 114 -31.73 25.85 4.60
CA SER A 114 -31.23 25.21 3.37
C SER A 114 -32.17 25.44 2.18
N GLY A 115 -31.59 25.56 0.99
CA GLY A 115 -32.35 25.74 -0.26
C GLY A 115 -32.86 27.16 -0.51
N THR A 116 -32.51 28.12 0.34
CA THR A 116 -32.89 29.54 0.20
C THR A 116 -31.85 30.37 -0.57
N ASN A 117 -30.77 29.73 -1.04
CA ASN A 117 -29.61 30.39 -1.65
C ASN A 117 -29.02 31.51 -0.77
N GLY A 118 -29.01 31.30 0.56
CA GLY A 118 -28.51 32.28 1.54
C GLY A 118 -29.45 33.45 1.83
N GLY A 119 -30.72 33.37 1.39
CA GLY A 119 -31.72 34.41 1.66
C GLY A 119 -32.20 34.43 3.12
N ASP A 120 -32.20 33.28 3.79
CA ASP A 120 -32.74 33.14 5.15
C ASP A 120 -31.62 32.77 6.14
N ILE A 121 -31.14 33.77 6.88
CA ILE A 121 -30.16 33.61 7.96
C ILE A 121 -30.89 33.21 9.25
N ILE A 122 -30.48 32.07 9.83
CA ILE A 122 -30.95 31.59 11.13
C ILE A 122 -30.09 32.21 12.24
N GLU A 123 -28.77 32.18 12.08
CA GLU A 123 -27.80 32.71 13.02
C GLU A 123 -26.52 33.08 12.28
N ASN A 124 -25.83 34.13 12.71
CA ASN A 124 -24.53 34.52 12.16
C ASN A 124 -23.72 35.29 13.19
N ASP A 125 -22.42 35.42 12.94
CA ASP A 125 -21.54 36.26 13.75
C ASP A 125 -20.33 36.75 12.91
N ILE A 126 -19.66 37.79 13.42
CA ILE A 126 -18.39 38.30 12.89
C ILE A 126 -17.32 38.23 14.00
N PRO A 127 -16.79 37.03 14.31
CA PRO A 127 -15.77 36.91 15.35
C PRO A 127 -14.49 37.63 14.94
N SER A 128 -13.94 38.43 15.86
CA SER A 128 -12.66 39.13 15.69
C SER A 128 -11.49 38.41 16.38
N GLY A 129 -11.76 37.28 17.04
CA GLY A 129 -10.75 36.47 17.70
C GLY A 129 -11.29 35.27 18.48
N GLY A 130 -10.37 34.49 19.05
CA GLY A 130 -10.70 33.33 19.88
C GLY A 130 -11.03 32.08 19.07
N PHE A 131 -11.85 31.19 19.62
CA PHE A 131 -12.20 29.92 18.98
C PHE A 131 -13.73 29.79 18.86
N PRO A 132 -14.33 30.41 17.84
CA PRO A 132 -15.77 30.34 17.60
C PRO A 132 -16.26 28.89 17.62
N THR A 133 -17.43 28.68 18.20
CA THR A 133 -18.07 27.37 18.33
C THR A 133 -19.51 27.49 17.86
N VAL A 134 -19.93 26.59 16.97
CA VAL A 134 -21.26 26.58 16.35
C VAL A 134 -21.91 25.21 16.53
N THR A 135 -23.22 25.14 16.64
CA THR A 135 -23.96 23.88 16.67
C THR A 135 -24.86 23.76 15.45
N LEU A 136 -24.61 22.74 14.64
CA LEU A 136 -25.23 22.53 13.34
C LEU A 136 -26.18 21.34 13.39
N SER A 137 -27.37 21.53 12.84
CA SER A 137 -28.42 20.52 12.72
C SER A 137 -28.61 20.12 11.26
N ALA A 138 -29.01 18.87 11.03
CA ALA A 138 -29.26 18.36 9.68
C ALA A 138 -30.33 19.20 8.95
N GLY A 139 -30.10 19.47 7.66
CA GLY A 139 -31.00 20.30 6.84
C GLY A 139 -30.74 21.82 6.96
N GLN A 140 -29.68 22.23 7.65
CA GLN A 140 -29.16 23.59 7.59
C GLN A 140 -28.06 23.70 6.53
N ASP A 141 -27.83 24.90 6.01
CA ASP A 141 -26.60 25.23 5.31
C ASP A 141 -25.70 26.06 6.25
N PHE A 142 -24.40 25.85 6.21
CA PHE A 142 -23.42 26.61 6.98
C PHE A 142 -22.43 27.29 6.05
N GLU A 143 -22.34 28.61 6.14
CA GLU A 143 -21.35 29.41 5.45
C GLU A 143 -20.18 29.73 6.39
N ASN A 144 -18.97 29.46 5.90
CA ASN A 144 -17.73 29.86 6.55
C ASN A 144 -16.93 30.75 5.62
N ASN A 145 -16.77 32.01 6.00
CA ASN A 145 -16.01 32.99 5.27
C ASN A 145 -14.82 33.48 6.11
N GLY A 146 -13.72 32.73 6.01
CA GLY A 146 -12.43 33.15 6.55
C GLY A 146 -12.20 32.82 8.03
N CYS A 147 -13.05 32.05 8.71
CA CYS A 147 -12.85 31.70 10.13
C CYS A 147 -11.83 30.55 10.35
N GLY A 148 -11.12 30.14 9.30
CA GLY A 148 -10.28 28.94 9.32
C GLY A 148 -11.10 27.67 9.22
N THR A 149 -10.55 26.54 9.71
CA THR A 149 -11.24 25.24 9.67
C THR A 149 -12.01 25.01 10.95
N PHE A 150 -13.32 24.80 10.87
CA PHE A 150 -14.12 24.29 11.98
C PHE A 150 -14.01 22.76 12.04
N VAL A 151 -13.83 22.20 13.23
CA VAL A 151 -13.71 20.75 13.46
C VAL A 151 -14.75 20.32 14.48
N LYS A 152 -15.46 19.23 14.17
CA LYS A 152 -16.46 18.65 15.07
C LYS A 152 -15.81 18.23 16.40
N GLN A 153 -16.46 18.57 17.51
CA GLN A 153 -15.98 18.29 18.88
C GLN A 153 -16.46 16.93 19.40
#